data_AF-A0A9E4IB09-F1
#
_entry.id   AF-A0A9E4IB09-F1
#
_cell.length_a   1.000
_cell.length_b   1.000
_cell.length_c   1.000
_cell.angle_alpha   90.00
_cell.angle_beta   90.00
_cell.angle_gamma   90.00
#
_symmetry.space_group_name_H-M   'P 1'
#
loop_
_entity.id
_entity.type
_entity.pdbx_description
1 polymer ?
#
loop_
_entity_poly.entity_id
_entity_poly.type
_entity_poly.pdbx_seq_one_letter_code
_entity_poly.pdbx_strand_id
1 'polypeptide(L)'
;MTQTPSVPTEAAEDVQPADAETEDVAAEHDAEHEHPSDRQYVKVALILGALTALEVATYFESVHHLGDAALYALLVVLMVLKFIYVVAWFMHLKFDSVILRRIFVAGIVLALGVYLVMLTAFRIWGA
;
A
#
# COMPACT_ATOMS: atom_id res chain seq x y z
N MET A 1 -0.72 49.77 56.13
CA MET A 1 -1.27 49.71 57.50
C MET A 1 -2.76 49.52 57.32
N THR A 2 -3.41 48.42 57.63
CA THR A 2 -3.22 47.49 58.75
C THR A 2 -3.95 46.20 58.41
N GLN A 3 -3.34 45.11 58.81
CA GLN A 3 -3.93 43.80 59.06
C GLN A 3 -5.35 43.89 59.65
N THR A 4 -6.24 42.97 59.26
CA THR A 4 -7.26 42.49 60.20
C THR A 4 -7.14 40.96 60.24
N PRO A 5 -6.65 40.40 61.36
CA PRO A 5 -6.63 38.96 61.62
C PRO A 5 -7.78 38.58 62.58
N SER A 6 -8.46 37.47 62.30
CA SER A 6 -9.19 36.60 63.24
C SER A 6 -9.95 35.58 62.39
N VAL A 7 -9.80 34.25 62.55
CA VAL A 7 -9.99 33.44 63.76
C VAL A 7 -9.19 32.12 63.62
N PRO A 8 -8.66 31.55 64.72
CA PRO A 8 -7.95 30.26 64.75
C PRO A 8 -8.85 29.06 65.12
N THR A 9 -8.41 27.87 64.69
CA THR A 9 -8.66 26.54 65.31
C THR A 9 -10.04 25.89 65.13
N GLU A 10 -10.12 24.97 64.17
CA GLU A 10 -10.85 23.68 64.28
C GLU A 10 -10.13 22.73 63.29
N ALA A 11 -9.18 21.93 63.76
CA ALA A 11 -9.40 20.54 64.17
C ALA A 11 -9.91 19.66 63.01
N ALA A 12 -8.98 18.84 62.49
CA ALA A 12 -9.21 17.49 61.97
C ALA A 12 -10.41 17.28 61.02
N GLU A 13 -10.15 17.33 59.71
CA GLU A 13 -10.95 16.60 58.73
C GLU A 13 -9.95 15.77 57.91
N ASP A 14 -9.64 14.60 58.47
CA ASP A 14 -10.12 13.30 58.00
C ASP A 14 -9.30 12.83 56.79
N VAL A 15 -8.33 11.99 57.12
CA VAL A 15 -7.68 11.09 56.17
C VAL A 15 -8.76 10.11 55.74
N GLN A 16 -9.45 10.39 54.63
CA GLN A 16 -10.32 9.40 54.01
C GLN A 16 -9.43 8.33 53.35
N PRO A 17 -9.47 7.07 53.81
CA PRO A 17 -8.70 6.00 53.21
C PRO A 17 -9.48 5.40 52.04
N ALA A 18 -8.80 5.29 50.90
CA ALA A 18 -8.89 4.17 49.97
C ALA A 18 -10.26 3.47 49.91
N ASP A 19 -11.24 4.16 49.35
CA ASP A 19 -12.41 3.60 48.72
C ASP A 19 -11.94 2.85 47.46
N ALA A 20 -11.63 1.59 47.69
CA ALA A 20 -11.54 0.55 46.69
C ALA A 20 -12.89 0.39 46.00
N GLU A 21 -13.18 1.23 45.01
CA GLU A 21 -14.16 0.88 44.00
C GLU A 21 -13.45 0.01 42.95
N THR A 22 -13.55 -1.30 43.17
CA THR A 22 -13.48 -2.28 42.09
C THR A 22 -14.60 -1.95 41.10
N GLU A 23 -14.35 -1.02 40.18
CA GLU A 23 -15.09 -0.96 38.93
C GLU A 23 -14.66 -2.16 38.09
N ASP A 24 -15.40 -3.24 38.32
CA ASP A 24 -15.68 -4.29 37.35
C ASP A 24 -16.28 -3.67 36.09
N VAL A 25 -15.39 -3.18 35.22
CA VAL A 25 -15.71 -3.01 33.81
C VAL A 25 -14.81 -3.97 33.04
N ALA A 26 -15.05 -5.25 33.26
CA ALA A 26 -14.91 -6.26 32.22
C ALA A 26 -15.89 -5.95 31.08
N ALA A 27 -15.69 -4.83 30.38
CA ALA A 27 -16.21 -4.63 29.05
C ALA A 27 -15.09 -5.07 28.11
N GLU A 28 -15.25 -6.29 27.63
CA GLU A 28 -14.60 -6.86 26.47
C GLU A 28 -14.20 -5.77 25.46
N HIS A 29 -12.93 -5.40 25.46
CA HIS A 29 -12.30 -4.78 24.29
C HIS A 29 -11.89 -5.89 23.32
N ASP A 30 -12.82 -6.80 23.00
CA ASP A 30 -12.85 -7.50 21.72
C ASP A 30 -13.47 -6.55 20.69
N ALA A 31 -12.88 -5.36 20.58
CA ALA A 31 -12.93 -4.62 19.33
C ALA A 31 -11.88 -5.30 18.45
N GLU A 32 -12.28 -6.44 17.90
CA GLU A 32 -11.66 -7.09 16.76
C GLU A 32 -11.62 -6.02 15.66
N HIS A 33 -10.54 -5.24 15.66
CA HIS A 33 -10.21 -4.32 14.59
C HIS A 33 -9.95 -5.19 13.38
N GLU A 34 -11.02 -5.48 12.66
CA GLU A 34 -11.05 -6.10 11.35
C GLU A 34 -10.40 -5.11 10.37
N HIS A 35 -9.08 -4.96 10.49
CA HIS A 35 -8.26 -4.26 9.52
C HIS A 35 -8.39 -5.03 8.20
N PRO A 36 -8.83 -4.38 7.12
CA PRO A 36 -9.05 -5.05 5.84
C PRO A 36 -7.76 -5.67 5.28
N SER A 37 -7.65 -6.99 5.46
CA SER A 37 -6.98 -8.00 4.63
C SER A 37 -5.51 -7.79 4.22
N ASP A 38 -4.57 -7.65 5.15
CA ASP A 38 -3.12 -7.83 4.87
C ASP A 38 -2.82 -9.12 4.10
N ARG A 39 -3.58 -10.17 4.41
CA ARG A 39 -3.53 -11.48 3.75
C ARG A 39 -3.73 -11.43 2.24
N GLN A 40 -4.46 -10.45 1.73
CA GLN A 40 -4.76 -10.34 0.30
C GLN A 40 -3.56 -9.74 -0.45
N TYR A 41 -2.89 -8.74 0.12
CA TYR A 41 -1.64 -8.20 -0.39
C TYR A 41 -0.51 -9.24 -0.37
N VAL A 42 -0.42 -10.04 0.69
CA VAL A 42 0.58 -11.13 0.76
C VAL A 42 0.37 -12.16 -0.35
N LYS A 43 -0.88 -12.54 -0.65
CA LYS A 43 -1.18 -13.46 -1.78
C LYS A 43 -0.76 -12.85 -3.11
N VAL A 44 -1.03 -11.57 -3.34
CA VAL A 44 -0.63 -10.88 -4.57
C VAL A 44 0.90 -10.78 -4.67
N ALA A 45 1.59 -10.50 -3.56
CA ALA A 45 3.05 -10.47 -3.48
C ALA A 45 3.65 -11.82 -3.86
N LEU A 46 3.10 -12.92 -3.37
CA LEU A 46 3.54 -14.27 -3.71
C LEU A 46 3.35 -14.59 -5.19
N ILE A 47 2.20 -14.23 -5.77
CA ILE A 47 1.95 -14.40 -7.22
C ILE A 47 2.95 -13.58 -8.03
N LEU A 48 3.17 -12.33 -7.66
CA LEU A 48 4.12 -11.44 -8.35
C LEU A 48 5.56 -11.95 -8.22
N GLY A 49 5.91 -12.48 -7.05
CA GLY A 49 7.18 -13.15 -6.80
C GLY A 49 7.36 -14.38 -7.68
N ALA A 50 6.32 -15.21 -7.81
CA ALA A 50 6.33 -16.38 -8.69
C ALA A 50 6.46 -15.99 -10.18
N LEU A 51 5.75 -14.95 -10.64
CA LEU A 51 5.90 -14.40 -12.00
C LEU A 51 7.33 -13.88 -12.23
N THR A 52 7.96 -13.32 -11.19
CA THR A 52 9.34 -12.83 -11.25
C THR A 52 10.35 -13.95 -11.27
N ALA A 53 10.17 -14.97 -10.44
CA ALA A 53 10.98 -16.19 -10.49
C ALA A 53 10.84 -16.89 -11.85
N LEU A 54 9.62 -16.96 -12.41
CA LEU A 54 9.38 -17.51 -13.74
C LEU A 54 10.13 -16.74 -14.82
N GLU A 55 10.10 -15.40 -14.79
CA GLU A 55 10.87 -14.60 -15.73
C GLU A 55 12.37 -14.82 -15.58
N VAL A 56 12.89 -14.83 -14.36
CA VAL A 56 14.32 -15.13 -14.13
C VAL A 56 14.66 -16.52 -14.63
N ALA A 57 13.75 -17.49 -14.47
CA ALA A 57 13.90 -18.85 -14.98
C ALA A 57 14.02 -18.90 -16.52
N THR A 58 13.46 -17.93 -17.25
CA THR A 58 13.60 -17.87 -18.72
C THR A 58 15.01 -17.53 -19.19
N TYR A 59 15.87 -16.93 -18.35
CA TYR A 59 17.27 -16.65 -18.70
C TYR A 59 18.19 -17.87 -18.59
N PHE A 60 17.70 -19.00 -18.09
CA PHE A 60 18.49 -20.22 -18.07
C PHE A 60 18.45 -20.85 -19.47
N GLU A 61 19.63 -21.24 -19.95
CA GLU A 61 19.87 -21.99 -21.22
C GLU A 61 18.86 -23.13 -21.43
N SER A 62 18.37 -23.73 -20.34
CA SER A 62 17.40 -24.80 -20.35
C SER A 62 16.06 -24.44 -20.97
N VAL A 63 15.66 -23.16 -21.09
CA VAL A 63 14.34 -22.70 -21.61
C VAL A 63 14.44 -22.16 -23.05
N HIS A 64 15.66 -22.00 -23.58
CA HIS A 64 15.92 -21.41 -24.90
C HIS A 64 15.46 -22.27 -26.09
N HIS A 65 14.94 -23.47 -25.86
CA HIS A 65 14.46 -24.38 -26.89
C HIS A 65 13.14 -23.93 -27.57
N LEU A 66 12.48 -22.89 -27.04
CA LEU A 66 11.21 -22.37 -27.57
C LEU A 66 11.38 -21.38 -28.74
N GLY A 67 12.63 -21.01 -29.09
CA GLY A 67 12.95 -20.06 -30.15
C GLY A 67 12.87 -18.60 -29.70
N ASP A 68 13.81 -17.78 -30.20
CA ASP A 68 14.05 -16.42 -29.68
C ASP A 68 12.81 -15.52 -29.71
N ALA A 69 12.02 -15.57 -30.78
CA ALA A 69 10.81 -14.76 -30.92
C ALA A 69 9.74 -15.09 -29.87
N ALA A 70 9.58 -16.37 -29.52
CA ALA A 70 8.62 -16.81 -28.51
C ALA A 70 9.05 -16.37 -27.10
N LEU A 71 10.36 -16.41 -26.82
CA LEU A 71 10.91 -15.90 -25.57
C LEU A 71 10.67 -14.40 -25.45
N TYR A 72 11.00 -13.59 -26.47
CA TYR A 72 10.77 -12.15 -26.42
C TYR A 72 9.29 -11.81 -26.20
N ALA A 73 8.37 -12.51 -26.88
CA ALA A 73 6.94 -12.34 -26.68
C ALA A 73 6.53 -12.68 -25.23
N LEU A 74 7.02 -13.80 -24.68
CA LEU A 74 6.74 -14.21 -23.30
C LEU A 74 7.25 -13.16 -22.29
N LEU A 75 8.48 -12.67 -22.45
CA LEU A 75 9.07 -11.65 -21.57
C LEU A 75 8.25 -10.35 -21.61
N VAL A 76 7.81 -9.90 -22.79
CA VAL A 76 6.95 -8.72 -22.93
C VAL A 76 5.61 -8.93 -22.22
N VAL A 77 4.99 -10.11 -22.36
CA VAL A 77 3.75 -10.44 -21.66
C VAL A 77 3.95 -10.44 -20.14
N LEU A 78 5.01 -11.08 -19.63
CA LEU A 78 5.33 -11.10 -18.20
C LEU A 78 5.58 -9.69 -17.65
N MET A 79 6.27 -8.83 -18.40
CA MET A 79 6.48 -7.42 -18.06
C MET A 79 5.16 -6.66 -17.90
N VAL A 80 4.27 -6.75 -18.90
CA VAL A 80 2.97 -6.05 -18.89
C VAL A 80 2.09 -6.58 -17.75
N LEU A 81 2.03 -7.90 -17.55
CA LEU A 81 1.25 -8.50 -16.48
C LEU A 81 1.72 -8.03 -15.10
N LYS A 82 3.03 -8.07 -14.85
CA LYS A 82 3.60 -7.59 -13.59
C LYS A 82 3.29 -6.13 -13.36
N PHE A 83 3.46 -5.31 -14.39
CA PHE A 83 3.13 -3.90 -14.32
C PHE A 83 1.68 -3.71 -13.86
N ILE A 84 0.71 -4.33 -14.53
CA ILE A 84 -0.72 -4.20 -14.19
C ILE A 84 -1.00 -4.66 -12.75
N TYR A 85 -0.43 -5.79 -12.32
CA TYR A 85 -0.60 -6.29 -10.95
C TYR A 85 -0.04 -5.32 -9.91
N VAL A 86 1.15 -4.78 -10.16
CA VAL A 86 1.78 -3.77 -9.29
C VAL A 86 0.92 -2.52 -9.21
N VAL A 87 0.45 -1.99 -10.33
CA VAL A 87 -0.37 -0.77 -10.27
C VAL A 87 -1.71 -1.02 -9.59
N ALA A 88 -2.37 -2.13 -9.91
CA ALA A 88 -3.68 -2.44 -9.35
C ALA A 88 -3.64 -2.62 -7.82
N TRP A 89 -2.65 -3.37 -7.31
CA TRP A 89 -2.60 -3.76 -5.90
C TRP A 89 -1.57 -2.98 -5.08
N PHE A 90 -0.33 -2.85 -5.53
CA PHE A 90 0.74 -2.21 -4.75
C PHE A 90 0.75 -0.68 -4.83
N MET A 91 0.27 -0.09 -5.94
CA MET A 91 -0.01 1.35 -6.01
C MET A 91 -1.40 1.73 -5.47
N HIS A 92 -2.14 0.76 -4.91
CA HIS A 92 -3.47 0.95 -4.32
C HIS A 92 -4.57 1.45 -5.28
N LEU A 93 -4.33 1.60 -6.58
CA LEU A 93 -5.31 2.12 -7.55
C LEU A 93 -6.66 1.37 -7.57
N LYS A 94 -6.68 0.11 -7.15
CA LYS A 94 -7.89 -0.71 -6.99
C LYS A 94 -8.76 -0.26 -5.81
N PHE A 95 -8.14 0.24 -4.75
CA PHE A 95 -8.77 0.64 -3.48
C PHE A 95 -8.82 2.16 -3.29
N ASP A 96 -8.09 2.90 -4.13
CA ASP A 96 -8.03 4.36 -4.10
C ASP A 96 -9.14 5.01 -4.95
N SER A 97 -9.31 6.30 -4.73
CA SER A 97 -10.17 7.21 -5.45
C SER A 97 -9.96 7.19 -6.97
N VAL A 98 -11.06 7.27 -7.72
CA VAL A 98 -11.05 7.27 -9.19
C VAL A 98 -10.24 8.40 -9.82
N ILE A 99 -9.96 9.47 -9.05
CA ILE A 99 -9.14 10.60 -9.51
C ILE A 99 -7.67 10.21 -9.64
N LEU A 100 -7.10 9.50 -8.67
CA LEU A 100 -5.70 9.04 -8.72
C LEU A 100 -5.51 8.02 -9.83
N ARG A 101 -6.48 7.13 -10.03
CA ARG A 101 -6.50 6.24 -11.19
C ARG A 101 -6.49 6.98 -12.52
N ARG A 102 -7.28 8.05 -12.66
CA ARG A 102 -7.35 8.84 -13.91
C ARG A 102 -6.06 9.58 -14.20
N ILE A 103 -5.43 10.20 -13.19
CA ILE A 103 -4.15 10.91 -13.37
C ILE A 103 -3.05 9.93 -13.78
N PHE A 104 -3.00 8.75 -13.17
CA PHE A 104 -2.03 7.72 -13.53
C PHE A 104 -2.22 7.24 -14.98
N VAL A 105 -3.47 6.91 -15.37
CA VAL A 105 -3.78 6.48 -16.74
C VAL A 105 -3.51 7.60 -17.75
N ALA A 106 -3.82 8.86 -17.41
CA ALA A 106 -3.47 10.00 -18.24
C ALA A 106 -1.95 10.12 -18.43
N GLY A 107 -1.15 9.84 -17.40
CA GLY A 107 0.31 9.77 -17.50
C GLY A 107 0.79 8.68 -18.47
N ILE A 108 0.20 7.49 -18.43
CA ILE A 108 0.50 6.41 -19.39
C ILE A 108 0.18 6.84 -20.82
N VAL A 109 -1.03 7.39 -21.04
CA VAL A 109 -1.46 7.87 -22.37
C VAL A 109 -0.54 8.98 -22.87
N LEU A 110 -0.17 9.91 -22.00
CA LEU A 110 0.76 10.98 -22.32
C LEU A 110 2.14 10.42 -22.69
N ALA A 111 2.68 9.47 -21.91
CA ALA A 111 3.98 8.85 -22.18
C ALA A 111 4.00 8.14 -23.54
N LEU A 112 2.97 7.33 -23.83
CA LEU A 112 2.79 6.70 -25.14
C LEU A 112 2.67 7.73 -26.26
N GLY A 113 1.89 8.79 -26.05
CA GLY A 113 1.71 9.88 -27.03
C GLY A 113 3.02 10.60 -27.35
N VAL A 114 3.78 11.01 -26.34
CA VAL A 114 5.09 11.65 -26.50
C VAL A 114 6.08 10.71 -27.19
N TYR A 115 6.08 9.42 -26.83
CA TYR A 115 6.92 8.43 -27.48
C TYR A 115 6.60 8.29 -28.98
N LEU A 116 5.32 8.20 -29.36
CA LEU A 116 4.89 8.16 -30.77
C LEU A 116 5.27 9.44 -31.53
N VAL A 117 5.10 10.61 -30.91
CA VAL A 117 5.53 11.89 -31.48
C VAL A 117 7.05 11.89 -31.72
N MET A 118 7.83 11.41 -30.76
CA MET A 118 9.29 11.33 -30.89
C MET A 118 9.71 10.38 -32.01
N LEU A 119 9.12 9.19 -32.09
CA LEU A 119 9.35 8.30 -33.24
C LEU A 119 9.06 9.03 -34.56
N THR A 120 7.99 9.84 -34.59
CA THR A 120 7.51 10.50 -35.82
C THR A 120 8.47 11.60 -36.24
N ALA A 121 8.99 12.34 -35.26
CA ALA A 121 10.05 13.32 -35.45
C ALA A 121 11.31 12.69 -36.04
N PHE A 122 11.67 11.47 -35.64
CA PHE A 122 12.78 10.70 -36.22
C PHE A 122 12.45 10.04 -37.56
N ARG A 123 11.27 10.29 -38.15
CA ARG A 123 10.85 9.79 -39.47
C ARG A 123 10.99 8.28 -39.64
N ILE A 124 10.82 7.49 -38.57
CA ILE A 124 11.02 6.03 -38.61
C ILE A 124 10.06 5.30 -39.58
N TRP A 125 8.97 5.95 -39.99
CA TRP A 125 8.02 5.44 -41.00
C TRP A 125 8.42 5.71 -42.45
N GLY A 126 9.42 6.56 -42.70
CA GLY A 126 9.93 6.84 -44.04
C GLY A 126 11.24 6.09 -44.25
N ALA A 127 11.16 4.96 -44.97
CA ALA A 127 12.34 4.35 -45.60
C ALA A 127 12.91 5.25 -46.70
#